data_AF-A0A383A180-F1
#
_entry.id   AF-A0A383A180-F1
#
_cell.length_a   1.000
_cell.length_b   1.000
_cell.length_c   1.000
_cell.angle_alpha   90.00
_cell.angle_beta   90.00
_cell.angle_gamma   90.00
#
_symmetry.space_group_name_H-M   'P 1'
#
loop_
_entity.id
_entity.type
_entity.pdbx_description
1 polymer ?
#
loop_
_entity_poly.entity_id
_entity_poly.type
_entity_poly.pdbx_seq_one_letter_code
_entity_poly.pdbx_strand_id
1 'polypeptide(L)'
;MADDPKSKKPKGKDIWVPKDLLREMKSFADNEGKQMVGFMRSAIRNVVNPDEKPSAGSAAEEPAGSSDWALPPRLTELLEAASEATGKTPAQLMAACVSRSLEDVIRDEEARRAAAKFKLDQLQQGGD
;
A
#
# COMPACT_ATOMS: atom_id res chain seq x y z
N MET A 1 58.00 40.99 -9.49
CA MET A 1 56.92 40.91 -10.48
C MET A 1 56.53 39.46 -10.61
N ALA A 2 55.25 39.16 -10.39
CA ALA A 2 54.69 37.82 -10.51
C ALA A 2 54.29 37.58 -11.96
N ASP A 3 54.62 36.41 -12.51
CA ASP A 3 54.07 35.93 -13.77
C ASP A 3 53.43 34.57 -13.51
N ASP A 4 52.14 34.50 -13.81
CA ASP A 4 51.16 33.52 -13.37
C ASP A 4 50.90 32.52 -14.52
N PRO A 5 51.04 31.20 -14.35
CA PRO A 5 50.71 30.28 -15.42
C PRO A 5 49.19 30.07 -15.47
N LYS A 6 48.54 30.82 -16.37
CA LYS A 6 47.24 30.56 -17.02
C LYS A 6 46.49 29.33 -16.48
N SER A 7 45.52 29.58 -15.61
CA SER A 7 44.46 28.64 -15.27
C SER A 7 43.65 28.26 -16.51
N LYS A 8 43.97 27.09 -17.10
CA LYS A 8 43.11 26.44 -18.08
C LYS A 8 41.82 26.01 -17.38
N LYS A 9 40.72 26.73 -17.63
CA LYS A 9 39.35 26.27 -17.34
C LYS A 9 39.17 24.85 -17.87
N PRO A 10 38.66 23.88 -17.09
CA PRO A 10 38.23 22.62 -17.66
C PRO A 10 37.02 22.92 -18.55
N LYS A 11 37.19 22.72 -19.86
CA LYS A 11 36.09 22.71 -20.83
C LYS A 11 35.04 21.73 -20.31
N GLY A 12 33.78 22.20 -20.25
CA GLY A 12 32.64 21.36 -19.95
C GLY A 12 32.70 20.10 -20.80
N LYS A 13 32.56 18.95 -20.17
CA LYS A 13 32.40 17.68 -20.88
C LYS A 13 31.13 17.83 -21.71
N ASP A 14 31.27 17.94 -23.02
CA ASP A 14 30.14 17.74 -23.93
C ASP A 14 29.70 16.29 -23.74
N ILE A 15 28.73 16.10 -22.85
CA ILE A 15 28.07 14.82 -22.68
C ILE A 15 27.33 14.60 -24.00
N TRP A 16 27.86 13.72 -24.84
CA TRP A 16 27.17 13.28 -26.04
C TRP A 16 25.94 12.49 -25.60
N VAL A 17 24.86 13.20 -25.29
CA VAL A 17 23.56 12.59 -25.06
C VAL A 17 22.88 12.53 -26.43
N PRO A 18 22.51 11.34 -26.93
CA PRO A 18 21.76 11.22 -28.17
C PRO A 18 20.53 12.11 -28.11
N LYS A 19 20.32 12.94 -29.14
CA LYS A 19 19.19 13.88 -29.21
C LYS A 19 17.84 13.17 -29.10
N ASP A 20 17.79 11.90 -29.50
CA ASP A 20 16.61 11.05 -29.40
C ASP A 20 16.32 10.63 -27.96
N LEU A 21 17.36 10.35 -27.17
CA LEU A 21 17.21 10.08 -25.74
C LEU A 21 16.72 11.33 -24.99
N LEU A 22 17.26 12.51 -25.29
CA LEU A 22 16.77 13.76 -24.68
C LEU A 22 15.31 14.05 -25.08
N ARG A 23 14.93 13.73 -26.32
CA ARG A 23 13.56 13.87 -26.80
C ARG A 23 12.62 12.87 -26.12
N GLU A 24 13.05 11.63 -25.94
CA GLU A 24 12.30 10.58 -25.26
C GLU A 24 12.13 10.90 -23.77
N MET A 25 13.21 11.33 -23.09
CA MET A 25 13.16 11.79 -21.70
C MET A 25 12.23 13.01 -21.54
N LYS A 26 12.26 13.94 -22.50
CA LYS A 26 11.35 15.09 -22.51
C LYS A 26 9.90 14.66 -22.75
N SER A 27 9.66 13.78 -23.72
CA SER A 27 8.33 13.23 -24.01
C SER A 27 7.77 12.45 -22.82
N PHE A 28 8.61 11.66 -22.14
CA PHE A 28 8.26 10.94 -20.93
C PHE A 28 7.90 11.90 -19.80
N ALA A 29 8.72 12.92 -19.55
CA ALA A 29 8.43 13.94 -18.54
C ALA A 29 7.12 14.71 -18.84
N ASP A 30 6.86 15.00 -20.12
CA ASP A 30 5.67 15.74 -20.54
C ASP A 30 4.38 14.91 -20.52
N ASN A 31 4.44 13.60 -20.83
CA ASN A 31 3.25 12.73 -20.93
C ASN A 31 3.05 11.84 -19.70
N GLU A 32 4.08 11.13 -19.25
CA GLU A 32 4.00 10.16 -18.14
C GLU A 32 4.37 10.83 -16.81
N GLY A 33 5.33 11.75 -16.84
CA GLY A 33 5.74 12.54 -15.67
C GLY A 33 4.59 13.34 -15.08
N LYS A 34 3.77 13.99 -15.91
CA LYS A 34 2.57 14.73 -15.43
C LYS A 34 1.54 13.80 -14.79
N GLN A 35 1.34 12.60 -15.35
CA GLN A 35 0.41 11.62 -14.78
C GLN A 35 0.90 11.13 -13.41
N MET A 36 2.19 10.84 -13.29
CA MET A 36 2.81 10.44 -12.02
C MET A 36 2.73 11.55 -10.97
N VAL A 37 3.01 12.81 -11.34
CA VAL A 37 2.87 13.95 -10.40
C VAL A 37 1.42 14.14 -9.98
N GLY A 38 0.46 13.97 -10.90
CA GLY A 38 -0.97 14.00 -10.59
C GLY A 38 -1.38 12.92 -9.59
N PHE A 39 -0.90 11.68 -9.80
CA PHE A 39 -1.14 10.56 -8.89
C PHE A 39 -0.57 10.81 -7.49
N MET A 40 0.68 11.29 -7.38
CA MET A 40 1.29 11.62 -6.08
C MET A 40 0.55 12.75 -5.36
N ARG A 41 0.13 13.81 -6.07
CA ARG A 41 -0.67 14.88 -5.47
C ARG A 41 -2.03 14.37 -5.01
N SER A 42 -2.65 13.44 -5.75
CA SER A 42 -3.91 12.82 -5.36
C SER A 42 -3.75 11.94 -4.11
N ALA A 43 -2.68 11.15 -4.03
CA ALA A 43 -2.39 10.33 -2.86
C ALA A 43 -2.16 11.21 -1.62
N ILE A 44 -1.41 12.30 -1.75
CA ILE A 44 -1.19 13.25 -0.65
C ILE A 44 -2.50 13.93 -0.24
N ARG A 45 -3.33 14.37 -1.19
CA ARG A 45 -4.64 14.97 -0.88
C ARG A 45 -5.53 13.99 -0.12
N ASN A 46 -5.59 12.72 -0.51
CA ASN A 46 -6.41 11.72 0.16
C ASN A 46 -5.94 11.42 1.59
N VAL A 47 -4.63 11.55 1.86
CA VAL A 47 -4.07 11.39 3.21
C VAL A 47 -4.27 12.65 4.06
N VAL A 48 -4.22 13.84 3.46
CA VAL A 48 -4.34 15.13 4.15
C VAL A 48 -5.80 15.55 4.37
N ASN A 49 -6.70 15.22 3.44
CA ASN A 49 -8.15 15.48 3.49
C ASN A 49 -8.93 14.18 3.21
N PRO A 50 -9.08 13.28 4.19
CA PRO A 50 -9.84 12.05 4.01
C PRO A 50 -11.36 12.27 3.86
N ASP A 51 -11.88 13.48 4.14
CA ASP A 51 -13.32 13.79 4.11
C ASP A 51 -13.84 14.40 2.80
N GLU A 52 -12.99 14.70 1.81
CA GLU A 52 -13.48 15.04 0.47
C GLU A 52 -13.83 13.77 -0.30
N LYS A 53 -15.03 13.25 -0.01
CA LYS A 53 -15.72 12.22 -0.78
C LYS A 53 -15.60 12.53 -2.29
N PRO A 54 -15.11 11.63 -3.14
CA PRO A 54 -15.54 11.66 -4.53
C PRO A 54 -17.04 11.40 -4.50
N SER A 55 -17.84 12.45 -4.73
CA SER A 55 -19.26 12.31 -5.04
C SER A 55 -19.37 11.64 -6.42
N ALA A 56 -19.15 10.33 -6.44
CA ALA A 56 -19.66 9.45 -7.46
C ALA A 56 -20.98 8.93 -6.93
N GLY A 57 -22.06 9.23 -7.65
CA GLY A 57 -23.29 8.47 -7.51
C GLY A 57 -22.95 7.00 -7.77
N SER A 58 -22.89 6.21 -6.72
CA SER A 58 -23.17 4.79 -6.80
C SER A 58 -24.50 4.60 -6.10
N ALA A 59 -25.40 3.95 -6.83
CA ALA A 59 -26.72 3.56 -6.37
C ALA A 59 -26.68 3.06 -4.93
N ALA A 60 -27.76 3.33 -4.22
CA ALA A 60 -28.13 2.55 -3.07
C ALA A 60 -28.04 1.06 -3.44
N GLU A 61 -27.02 0.39 -2.93
CA GLU A 61 -26.96 -1.06 -2.89
C GLU A 61 -27.07 -1.45 -1.42
N GLU A 62 -28.31 -1.38 -0.91
CA GLU A 62 -28.70 -2.26 0.18
C GLU A 62 -28.78 -3.69 -0.35
N PRO A 63 -28.45 -4.65 0.52
CA PRO A 63 -27.28 -5.50 0.39
C PRO A 63 -27.48 -6.49 -0.76
N ALA A 64 -26.47 -6.57 -1.64
CA ALA A 64 -26.27 -7.75 -2.45
C ALA A 64 -26.41 -8.96 -1.52
N GLY A 65 -27.41 -9.79 -1.81
CA GLY A 65 -27.95 -10.81 -0.94
C GLY A 65 -26.85 -11.65 -0.31
N SER A 66 -27.15 -12.21 0.87
CA SER A 66 -26.36 -13.30 1.46
C SER A 66 -25.98 -14.28 0.35
N SER A 67 -24.78 -14.13 -0.18
CA SER A 67 -24.19 -15.11 -1.07
C SER A 67 -24.23 -16.40 -0.26
N ASP A 68 -24.98 -17.38 -0.75
CA ASP A 68 -25.17 -18.69 -0.12
C ASP A 68 -23.83 -19.41 -0.05
N TRP A 69 -22.96 -18.97 0.85
CA TRP A 69 -21.74 -19.67 1.24
C TRP A 69 -22.16 -20.82 2.15
N ALA A 70 -22.80 -21.82 1.54
CA ALA A 70 -23.09 -23.07 2.20
C ALA A 70 -21.80 -23.86 2.32
N LEU A 71 -21.53 -24.38 3.51
CA LEU A 71 -20.44 -25.34 3.70
C LEU A 71 -20.73 -26.61 2.88
N PRO A 72 -19.72 -27.18 2.21
CA PRO A 72 -19.84 -28.50 1.62
C PRO A 72 -20.32 -29.54 2.67
N PRO A 73 -21.15 -30.53 2.30
CA PRO A 73 -21.78 -31.46 3.25
C PRO A 73 -20.80 -32.11 4.24
N ARG A 74 -19.62 -32.53 3.74
CA ARG A 74 -18.55 -33.11 4.58
C ARG A 74 -18.10 -32.18 5.71
N LEU A 75 -18.03 -30.87 5.47
CA LEU A 75 -17.62 -29.91 6.48
C LEU A 75 -18.77 -29.62 7.46
N THR A 76 -20.02 -29.66 6.98
CA THR A 76 -21.21 -29.57 7.83
C THR A 76 -21.29 -30.75 8.80
N GLU A 77 -21.12 -31.98 8.32
CA GLU A 77 -21.08 -33.19 9.14
C GLU A 77 -19.97 -33.12 10.20
N LEU A 78 -18.78 -32.67 9.81
CA LEU A 78 -17.66 -32.51 10.73
C LEU A 78 -17.94 -31.45 11.80
N LEU A 79 -18.56 -30.33 11.41
CA LEU A 79 -18.93 -29.26 12.33
C LEU A 79 -20.03 -29.70 13.30
N GLU A 80 -20.98 -30.50 12.85
CA GLU A 80 -22.03 -31.10 13.68
C GLU A 80 -21.45 -32.11 14.67
N ALA A 81 -20.57 -33.02 14.24
CA ALA A 81 -19.87 -33.93 15.13
C ALA A 81 -19.01 -33.20 16.17
N ALA A 82 -18.33 -32.11 15.78
CA ALA A 82 -17.59 -31.27 16.71
C ALA A 82 -18.50 -30.53 17.70
N SER A 83 -19.68 -30.10 17.24
CA SER A 83 -20.73 -29.51 18.07
C SER A 83 -21.20 -30.49 19.14
N GLU A 84 -21.52 -31.72 18.75
CA GLU A 84 -21.90 -32.80 19.67
C GLU A 84 -20.80 -33.11 20.69
N ALA A 85 -19.56 -33.25 20.23
CA ALA A 85 -18.43 -33.59 21.11
C ALA A 85 -18.08 -32.48 22.12
N THR A 86 -18.36 -31.22 21.79
CA THR A 86 -17.99 -30.06 22.63
C THR A 86 -19.17 -29.46 23.40
N GLY A 87 -20.41 -29.85 23.08
CA GLY A 87 -21.63 -29.26 23.63
C GLY A 87 -21.88 -27.81 23.19
N LYS A 88 -21.16 -27.31 22.18
CA LYS A 88 -21.30 -25.95 21.64
C LYS A 88 -22.03 -26.00 20.32
N THR A 89 -22.83 -24.97 20.02
CA THR A 89 -23.51 -24.92 18.73
C THR A 89 -22.50 -24.75 17.58
N PRO A 90 -22.82 -25.22 16.35
CA PRO A 90 -21.99 -24.98 15.17
C PRO A 90 -21.59 -23.51 14.98
N ALA A 91 -22.53 -22.59 15.24
CA ALA A 91 -22.28 -21.15 15.17
C ALA A 91 -21.26 -20.67 16.20
N GLN A 92 -21.32 -21.16 17.44
CA GLN A 92 -20.35 -20.83 18.48
C GLN A 92 -18.96 -21.36 18.16
N LEU A 93 -18.87 -22.56 17.59
CA LEU A 93 -17.61 -23.13 17.14
C LEU A 93 -16.99 -22.32 16.00
N MET A 94 -17.79 -21.98 14.99
CA MET A 94 -17.33 -21.13 13.89
C MET A 94 -16.86 -19.76 14.40
N ALA A 95 -17.64 -19.11 15.25
CA ALA A 95 -17.26 -17.82 15.84
C ALA A 95 -15.93 -17.93 16.62
N ALA A 96 -15.77 -18.94 17.47
CA ALA A 96 -14.54 -19.13 18.23
C ALA A 96 -13.33 -19.42 17.34
N CYS A 97 -13.49 -20.24 16.30
CA CYS A 97 -12.43 -20.55 15.34
C CYS A 97 -12.00 -19.31 14.54
N VAL A 98 -12.98 -18.56 14.02
CA VAL A 98 -12.71 -17.34 13.23
C VAL A 98 -12.07 -16.28 14.11
N SER A 99 -12.60 -16.02 15.31
CA SER A 99 -12.02 -15.04 16.24
C SER A 99 -10.57 -15.37 16.56
N ARG A 100 -10.27 -16.62 16.93
CA ARG A 100 -8.89 -17.03 17.24
C ARG A 100 -7.96 -16.88 16.03
N SER A 101 -8.43 -17.27 14.84
CA SER A 101 -7.64 -17.13 13.61
C SER A 101 -7.37 -15.66 13.27
N LEU A 102 -8.32 -14.76 13.52
CA LEU A 102 -8.15 -13.33 13.27
C LEU A 102 -7.28 -12.65 14.32
N GLU A 103 -7.32 -13.07 15.58
CA GLU A 103 -6.43 -12.57 16.63
C GLU A 103 -4.95 -12.79 16.28
N ASP A 104 -4.61 -13.94 15.70
CA ASP A 104 -3.25 -14.22 15.22
C ASP A 104 -2.82 -13.23 14.14
N VAL A 105 -3.68 -13.01 13.14
CA VAL A 105 -3.42 -12.05 12.04
C VAL A 105 -3.27 -10.63 12.56
N ILE A 106 -4.14 -10.22 13.48
CA ILE A 106 -4.10 -8.87 14.09
C ILE A 106 -2.76 -8.67 14.80
N ARG A 107 -2.32 -9.64 15.61
CA ARG A 107 -1.05 -9.55 16.34
C ARG A 107 0.15 -9.45 15.39
N ASP A 108 0.16 -10.23 14.32
CA ASP A 108 1.24 -10.19 13.32
C ASP A 108 1.29 -8.82 12.61
N GLU A 109 0.14 -8.27 12.25
CA GLU A 109 0.04 -6.94 11.64
C GLU A 109 0.43 -5.82 12.60
N GLU A 110 0.08 -5.94 13.88
CA GLU A 110 0.52 -5.01 14.92
C GLU A 110 2.03 -5.05 15.13
N ALA A 111 2.64 -6.23 15.16
CA ALA A 111 4.09 -6.40 15.25
C ALA A 111 4.79 -5.79 14.03
N ARG A 112 4.24 -6.01 12.82
CA ARG A 112 4.75 -5.40 11.58
C ARG A 112 4.66 -3.88 11.61
N ARG A 113 3.54 -3.33 12.08
CA ARG A 113 3.34 -1.89 12.26
C ARG A 113 4.33 -1.31 13.28
N ALA A 114 4.53 -1.97 14.41
CA ALA A 114 5.46 -1.54 15.44
C ALA A 114 6.91 -1.51 14.91
N ALA A 115 7.33 -2.54 14.18
CA ALA A 115 8.65 -2.59 13.55
C ALA A 115 8.83 -1.49 12.48
N ALA A 116 7.81 -1.21 11.68
CA ALA A 116 7.83 -0.13 10.71
C ALA A 116 7.94 1.25 11.40
N LYS A 117 7.17 1.48 12.47
CA LYS A 117 7.24 2.70 13.27
C LYS A 117 8.63 2.90 13.88
N PHE A 118 9.19 1.85 14.47
CA PHE A 118 10.54 1.88 15.01
C PHE A 118 11.61 2.22 13.96
N LYS A 119 11.49 1.69 12.74
CA LYS A 119 12.38 2.06 11.62
C LYS A 119 12.22 3.52 11.21
N LEU A 120 10.99 4.03 11.17
CA LEU A 120 10.72 5.44 10.87
C LEU A 120 11.35 6.37 11.92
N ASP A 121 11.18 6.06 13.21
CA ASP A 121 11.72 6.85 14.32
C ASP A 121 13.26 6.89 14.27
N GLN A 122 13.92 5.77 13.93
CA GLN A 122 15.39 5.74 13.74
C GLN A 122 15.86 6.63 12.58
N LEU A 123 15.15 6.65 11.46
CA LEU A 123 15.50 7.51 10.33
C LEU A 123 15.34 9.00 10.65
N GLN A 124 14.37 9.35 11.51
CA GLN A 124 14.17 10.72 11.95
C GLN A 124 15.24 11.18 12.95
N GLN A 125 15.79 10.27 13.76
CA GLN A 125 16.82 10.59 14.77
C GLN A 125 18.26 10.57 14.21
N GLY A 126 18.52 9.89 13.09
CA GLY A 126 19.84 9.80 12.47
C GLY A 126 20.18 10.91 11.46
N GLY A 127 19.45 12.03 11.50
CA GLY A 127 19.52 13.12 10.51
C GLY A 127 20.24 14.41 10.96
N ASP A 128 21.01 14.36 12.06
CA ASP A 128 21.89 15.45 12.54
C ASP A 128 23.36 15.22 12.15
#